data_AF-A0AAV5ULQ9-F1
#
_entry.id   AF-A0AAV5ULQ9-F1
#
_cell.length_a   1.000
_cell.length_b   1.000
_cell.length_c   1.000
_cell.angle_alpha   90.00
_cell.angle_beta   90.00
_cell.angle_gamma   90.00
#
_symmetry.space_group_name_H-M   'P 1'
#
loop_
_entity.id
_entity.type
_entity.pdbx_description
1 polymer ?
#
loop_
_entity_poly.entity_id
_entity_poly.type
_entity_poly.pdbx_seq_one_letter_code
_entity_poly.pdbx_strand_id
1 'polypeptide(L)'
;MLSTASNCLDKAGSSMDKALSALSAAFAKVLNAPYTKIIKKMKEMAKAKKTTAQMTNQAYTIAAKALSKEVVQKLIDALKATSSQAEWNCGLPPLN
;
A
#
# COMPACT_ATOMS: atom_id res chain seq x y z
N MET A 1 20.40 4.50 -6.74
CA MET A 1 19.53 3.71 -5.83
C MET A 1 18.73 2.64 -6.57
N LEU A 2 18.02 2.96 -7.67
CA LEU A 2 17.29 1.96 -8.47
C LEU A 2 18.18 0.86 -9.07
N SER A 3 19.36 1.20 -9.60
CA SER A 3 20.31 0.21 -10.14
C SER A 3 20.87 -0.72 -9.05
N THR A 4 21.10 -0.19 -7.84
CA THR A 4 21.58 -0.98 -6.69
C THR A 4 20.50 -1.93 -6.17
N ALA A 5 19.25 -1.47 -6.08
CA ALA A 5 18.12 -2.28 -5.67
C ALA A 5 17.79 -3.38 -6.70
N SER A 6 17.76 -3.04 -8.00
CA SER A 6 17.57 -4.01 -9.08
C SER A 6 18.66 -5.09 -9.06
N ASN A 7 19.93 -4.69 -8.98
CA ASN A 7 21.05 -5.64 -8.92
C ASN A 7 20.99 -6.55 -7.68
N CYS A 8 20.50 -6.04 -6.54
CA CYS A 8 20.32 -6.85 -5.33
C CYS A 8 19.19 -7.87 -5.52
N LEU A 9 18.05 -7.42 -6.07
CA LEU A 9 16.90 -8.29 -6.36
C LEU A 9 17.28 -9.38 -7.37
N ASP A 10 18.03 -9.04 -8.42
CA ASP A 10 18.50 -10.00 -9.41
C ASP A 10 19.40 -11.06 -8.76
N LYS A 11 20.33 -10.65 -7.88
CA LYS A 11 21.17 -11.59 -7.10
C LYS A 11 20.36 -12.45 -6.12
N ALA A 12 19.22 -11.95 -5.65
CA ALA A 12 18.29 -12.69 -4.80
C ALA A 12 17.34 -13.61 -5.60
N GLY A 13 17.49 -13.72 -6.93
CA GLY A 13 16.62 -14.53 -7.78
C GLY A 13 15.25 -13.90 -8.03
N SER A 14 15.18 -12.57 -7.99
CA SER A 14 13.98 -11.77 -8.14
C SER A 14 14.12 -10.73 -9.25
N SER A 15 13.17 -9.82 -9.34
CA SER A 15 13.22 -8.67 -10.25
C SER A 15 12.46 -7.49 -9.67
N MET A 16 12.72 -6.29 -10.18
CA MET A 16 12.00 -5.10 -9.75
C MET A 16 10.50 -5.17 -10.09
N ASP A 17 10.13 -5.79 -11.22
CA ASP A 17 8.72 -6.02 -11.58
C ASP A 17 8.01 -6.95 -10.59
N LYS A 18 8.68 -8.02 -10.16
CA LYS A 18 8.14 -8.94 -9.15
C LYS A 18 7.96 -8.23 -7.80
N ALA A 19 8.93 -7.42 -7.39
CA ALA A 19 8.84 -6.61 -6.18
C ALA A 19 7.69 -5.59 -6.23
N LEU A 20 7.52 -4.88 -7.36
CA LEU A 20 6.41 -3.94 -7.56
C LEU A 20 5.04 -4.63 -7.61
N SER A 21 4.99 -5.85 -8.17
CA SER A 21 3.77 -6.66 -8.19
C SER A 21 3.37 -7.10 -6.78
N ALA A 22 4.35 -7.55 -5.97
CA ALA A 22 4.12 -7.89 -4.56
C ALA A 22 3.65 -6.67 -3.75
N LEU A 23 4.27 -5.51 -3.98
CA LEU A 23 3.86 -4.23 -3.39
C LEU A 23 2.42 -3.89 -3.73
N SER A 24 2.06 -3.96 -5.01
CA SER A 24 0.71 -3.67 -5.50
C SER A 24 -0.33 -4.62 -4.89
N ALA A 25 -0.02 -5.92 -4.81
CA ALA A 25 -0.88 -6.92 -4.17
C ALA A 25 -1.06 -6.67 -2.67
N ALA A 26 0.00 -6.32 -1.96
CA ALA A 26 -0.05 -5.99 -0.54
C ALA A 26 -0.90 -4.73 -0.29
N PHE A 27 -0.73 -3.69 -1.10
CA PHE A 27 -1.55 -2.48 -1.04
C PHE A 27 -3.03 -2.79 -1.30
N ALA A 28 -3.34 -3.58 -2.34
CA ALA A 28 -4.70 -3.99 -2.62
C ALA A 28 -5.31 -4.73 -1.42
N LYS A 29 -4.59 -5.69 -0.83
CA LYS A 29 -5.06 -6.45 0.34
C LYS A 29 -5.36 -5.56 1.55
N VAL A 30 -4.45 -4.64 1.87
CA VAL A 30 -4.53 -3.82 3.09
C VAL A 30 -5.48 -2.64 2.91
N LEU A 31 -5.49 -1.99 1.74
CA LEU A 31 -6.29 -0.79 1.48
C LEU A 31 -7.70 -1.07 0.94
N ASN A 32 -8.03 -2.30 0.54
CA ASN A 32 -9.38 -2.61 0.04
C ASN A 32 -10.48 -2.27 1.06
N ALA A 33 -10.24 -2.54 2.35
CA ALA A 33 -11.21 -2.23 3.40
C ALA A 33 -11.50 -0.71 3.54
N PRO A 34 -10.50 0.17 3.72
CA PRO A 34 -10.76 1.62 3.74
C PRO A 34 -11.29 2.15 2.40
N TYR A 35 -10.82 1.62 1.27
CA TYR A 35 -11.34 2.01 -0.05
C TYR A 35 -12.83 1.69 -0.21
N THR A 36 -13.25 0.49 0.19
CA THR A 36 -14.66 0.08 0.19
C THR A 36 -15.52 0.98 1.10
N LYS A 37 -14.99 1.38 2.27
CA LYS A 37 -15.67 2.33 3.16
C LYS A 37 -15.85 3.71 2.51
N ILE A 38 -14.82 4.22 1.81
CA ILE A 38 -14.90 5.47 1.07
C ILE A 38 -15.97 5.39 -0.02
N ILE A 39 -15.94 4.35 -0.86
CA ILE A 39 -16.94 4.16 -1.93
C ILE A 39 -18.36 4.13 -1.36
N LYS A 40 -18.58 3.33 -0.30
CA LYS A 40 -19.89 3.23 0.34
C LYS A 40 -20.35 4.61 0.83
N LYS A 41 -19.47 5.36 1.50
CA LYS A 41 -19.81 6.69 2.03
C LYS A 41 -20.08 7.69 0.91
N MET A 42 -19.29 7.69 -0.15
CA MET A 42 -19.51 8.55 -1.30
C MET A 42 -20.85 8.24 -1.98
N LYS A 43 -21.21 6.96 -2.13
CA LYS A 43 -22.53 6.56 -2.66
C LYS A 43 -23.68 7.04 -1.78
N GLU A 44 -23.56 6.92 -0.46
CA GLU A 44 -24.55 7.45 0.50
C GLU A 44 -24.70 8.97 0.38
N MET A 45 -23.58 9.70 0.28
CA MET A 45 -23.59 11.16 0.16
C MET A 45 -24.10 11.64 -1.19
N ALA A 46 -23.81 10.92 -2.27
CA ALA A 46 -24.36 11.18 -3.59
C ALA A 46 -25.88 11.01 -3.60
N LYS A 47 -26.40 9.94 -2.97
CA LYS A 47 -27.85 9.75 -2.76
C LYS A 47 -28.47 10.88 -1.95
N ALA A 48 -27.74 11.40 -0.96
CA ALA A 48 -28.13 12.58 -0.19
C ALA A 48 -27.87 13.92 -0.90
N LYS A 49 -27.58 13.91 -2.22
CA LYS A 49 -27.33 15.08 -3.06
C LYS A 49 -26.27 16.04 -2.52
N LYS A 50 -25.25 15.52 -1.82
CA LYS A 50 -24.12 16.31 -1.32
C LYS A 50 -23.25 16.78 -2.49
N THR A 51 -22.59 17.91 -2.31
CA THR A 51 -21.70 18.46 -3.34
C THR A 51 -20.42 17.63 -3.44
N THR A 52 -19.74 17.71 -4.59
CA THR A 52 -18.44 17.08 -4.79
C THR A 52 -17.46 17.48 -3.70
N ALA A 53 -17.41 18.76 -3.31
CA ALA A 53 -16.53 19.24 -2.23
C ALA A 53 -16.81 18.54 -0.88
N GLN A 54 -18.08 18.36 -0.51
CA GLN A 54 -18.45 17.66 0.72
C GLN A 54 -18.06 16.18 0.69
N MET A 55 -18.26 15.51 -0.45
CA MET A 55 -17.87 14.12 -0.65
C MET A 55 -16.35 13.94 -0.60
N THR A 56 -15.60 14.82 -1.27
CA THR A 56 -14.13 14.83 -1.27
C THR A 56 -13.58 15.03 0.14
N ASN A 57 -14.11 15.98 0.92
CA ASN A 57 -13.69 16.19 2.31
C ASN A 57 -13.92 14.94 3.18
N GLN A 58 -15.05 14.25 3.00
CA GLN A 58 -15.31 13.01 3.73
C GLN A 58 -14.41 11.85 3.29
N ALA A 59 -14.13 11.73 1.98
CA ALA A 59 -13.17 10.76 1.48
C ALA A 59 -11.77 10.98 2.08
N TYR A 60 -11.29 12.22 2.12
CA TYR A 60 -10.02 12.56 2.77
C TYR A 60 -10.04 12.29 4.28
N THR A 61 -11.14 12.60 4.96
CA THR A 61 -11.28 12.33 6.40
C THR A 61 -11.17 10.83 6.69
N ILE A 62 -11.82 9.99 5.88
CA ILE A 62 -11.74 8.53 6.02
C ILE A 62 -10.33 8.04 5.68
N ALA A 63 -9.71 8.54 4.61
CA ALA A 63 -8.36 8.18 4.19
C ALA A 63 -7.32 8.55 5.25
N ALA A 64 -7.37 9.77 5.79
CA ALA A 64 -6.45 10.24 6.83
C ALA A 64 -6.54 9.40 8.11
N LYS A 65 -7.75 8.98 8.51
CA LYS A 65 -7.93 8.06 9.65
C LYS A 65 -7.43 6.65 9.36
N ALA A 66 -7.50 6.20 8.11
CA ALA A 66 -7.04 4.89 7.70
C ALA A 66 -5.52 4.81 7.54
N LEU A 67 -4.84 5.91 7.19
CA LEU A 67 -3.39 6.01 7.08
C LEU A 67 -2.73 6.09 8.47
N SER A 68 -2.85 5.01 9.24
CA SER A 68 -2.23 4.86 10.56
C SER A 68 -0.93 4.06 10.47
N LYS A 69 -0.11 4.15 11.52
CA LYS A 69 1.07 3.29 11.70
C LYS A 69 0.72 1.80 11.60
N GLU A 70 -0.46 1.41 12.08
CA GLU A 70 -0.94 0.03 12.01
C GLU A 70 -1.17 -0.45 10.57
N VAL A 71 -1.71 0.41 9.70
CA VAL A 71 -1.89 0.08 8.27
C VAL A 71 -0.56 -0.03 7.55
N VAL A 72 0.40 0.85 7.86
CA VAL A 72 1.78 0.72 7.36
C VAL A 72 2.42 -0.59 7.82
N GLN A 73 2.25 -0.96 9.09
CA GLN A 73 2.77 -2.23 9.60
C GLN A 73 2.12 -3.43 8.91
N LYS A 74 0.79 -3.43 8.72
CA LYS A 74 0.10 -4.50 7.97
C LYS A 74 0.58 -4.64 6.54
N LEU A 75 0.94 -3.53 5.89
CA LEU A 75 1.53 -3.55 4.55
C LEU A 75 2.93 -4.18 4.56
N ILE A 76 3.78 -3.77 5.51
CA ILE A 76 5.12 -4.33 5.74
C ILE A 76 5.03 -5.84 6.00
N ASP A 77 4.11 -6.28 6.87
CA ASP A 77 3.92 -7.68 7.20
C ASP A 77 3.42 -8.49 5.99
N ALA A 78 2.49 -7.92 5.20
CA ALA A 78 2.00 -8.55 3.99
C ALA A 78 3.10 -8.71 2.94
N LEU A 79 3.98 -7.71 2.79
CA LEU A 79 5.14 -7.79 1.90
C LEU A 79 6.13 -8.85 2.38
N LYS A 80 6.51 -8.80 3.67
CA LYS A 80 7.46 -9.75 4.26
C LYS A 80 6.98 -11.20 4.15
N ALA A 81 5.68 -11.45 4.26
CA ALA A 81 5.11 -12.79 4.09
C ALA A 81 5.26 -13.36 2.67
N THR A 82 5.46 -12.49 1.66
CA THR A 82 5.57 -12.89 0.24
C THR A 82 6.98 -12.78 -0.33
N SER A 83 7.89 -12.12 0.40
CA SER A 83 9.30 -11.97 0.03
C SER A 83 10.14 -13.05 0.68
N SER A 84 11.11 -13.58 -0.05
CA SER A 84 12.21 -14.31 0.56
C SER A 84 13.04 -13.37 1.46
N GLN A 85 13.80 -13.94 2.40
CA GLN A 85 14.68 -13.14 3.25
C GLN A 85 15.72 -12.36 2.44
N ALA A 86 16.22 -12.92 1.33
CA ALA A 86 17.16 -12.24 0.45
C ALA A 86 16.53 -11.04 -0.27
N GLU A 87 15.32 -11.20 -0.81
CA GLU A 87 14.54 -10.10 -1.41
C GLU A 87 14.22 -9.01 -0.37
N TRP A 88 13.85 -9.40 0.85
CA TRP A 88 13.56 -8.48 1.94
C TRP A 88 14.76 -7.62 2.31
N ASN A 89 15.94 -8.24 2.42
CA ASN A 89 17.17 -7.56 2.76
C ASN A 89 17.58 -6.50 1.72
N CYS A 90 17.18 -6.66 0.45
CA CYS A 90 17.42 -5.66 -0.59
C CYS A 90 16.63 -4.35 -0.38
N GLY A 91 15.56 -4.37 0.42
CA GLY A 91 14.75 -3.19 0.76
C GLY A 91 15.15 -2.53 2.09
N LEU A 92 16.04 -3.16 2.87
CA LEU A 92 16.54 -2.57 4.10
C LEU A 92 17.72 -1.63 3.78
N PRO A 93 17.81 -0.45 4.42
CA PRO A 93 19.04 0.32 4.35
C PRO A 93 20.20 -0.54 4.88
N PRO A 94 21.44 -0.38 4.37
CA PRO A 94 22.59 -1.08 4.93
C PRO A 94 22.64 -0.81 6.43
N LEU A 95 22.60 -1.89 7.21
CA LEU A 95 22.82 -1.83 8.65
C LEU A 95 24.28 -1.41 8.82
N ASN A 96 24.49 -0.16 9.22
CA ASN A 96 25.79 0.29 9.72
C ASN A 96 26.14 -0.49 11.00
#